data_AF-A0A961ZFA5-F1
#
_entry.id   AF-A0A961ZFA5-F1
#
_cell.length_a   1.000
_cell.length_b   1.000
_cell.length_c   1.000
_cell.angle_alpha   90.00
_cell.angle_beta   90.00
_cell.angle_gamma   90.00
#
_symmetry.space_group_name_H-M   'P 1'
#
loop_
_entity.id
_entity.type
_entity.pdbx_description
1 polymer ?
#
loop_
_entity_poly.entity_id
_entity_poly.type
_entity_poly.pdbx_seq_one_letter_code
_entity_poly.pdbx_strand_id
1 'polypeptide(L)'
;MFAVIKTGGKQYKVAADDVLKIEKLDAEAGETVTFDHVLMVGAGADVTIGTPLVDGATVVGELVEQTRGDTIKVFKKRRRQNSRRTIGHRHH
;
A
#
# COMPACT_ATOMS: atom_id res chain seq x y z
N MET A 1 -18.85 -1.52 -6.19
CA MET A 1 -18.22 -0.20 -6.27
C MET A 1 -16.75 -0.37 -5.94
N PHE A 2 -15.85 0.29 -6.66
CA PHE A 2 -14.42 0.26 -6.37
C PHE A 2 -13.83 1.66 -6.47
N ALA A 3 -12.70 1.90 -5.82
CA ALA A 3 -11.93 3.11 -5.93
C ALA A 3 -10.46 2.77 -6.23
N VAL A 4 -9.73 3.73 -6.81
CA VAL A 4 -8.27 3.67 -6.89
C VAL A 4 -7.71 4.76 -6.00
N ILE A 5 -6.96 4.36 -4.97
CA ILE A 5 -6.38 5.27 -3.98
C ILE A 5 -4.86 5.32 -4.12
N LYS A 6 -4.25 6.43 -3.72
CA LYS A 6 -2.80 6.57 -3.59
C LYS A 6 -2.39 6.59 -2.12
N THR A 7 -1.59 5.61 -1.70
CA THR A 7 -1.01 5.57 -0.36
C THR A 7 0.39 4.93 -0.40
N GLY A 8 1.30 5.37 0.47
CA GLY A 8 2.67 4.84 0.53
C GLY A 8 3.46 4.96 -0.78
N GLY A 9 3.15 5.96 -1.62
CA GLY A 9 3.77 6.13 -2.94
C GLY A 9 3.29 5.14 -4.02
N LYS A 10 2.34 4.26 -3.71
CA LYS A 10 1.75 3.28 -4.63
C LYS A 10 0.26 3.56 -4.84
N GLN A 11 -0.32 2.95 -5.88
CA GLN A 11 -1.74 3.01 -6.16
C GLN A 11 -2.37 1.64 -5.93
N TYR A 12 -3.55 1.61 -5.30
CA TYR A 12 -4.28 0.39 -4.98
C TYR A 12 -5.71 0.51 -5.47
N LYS A 13 -6.21 -0.55 -6.10
CA LYS A 13 -7.64 -0.72 -6.35
C LYS A 13 -8.27 -1.33 -5.12
N VAL A 14 -9.32 -0.71 -4.61
CA VAL A 14 -9.99 -1.10 -3.37
C VAL A 14 -11.50 -1.23 -3.61
N ALA A 15 -12.12 -2.25 -3.04
CA ALA A 15 -13.57 -2.36 -2.92
C ALA A 15 -13.96 -2.42 -1.44
N ALA A 16 -15.27 -2.37 -1.16
CA ALA A 16 -15.77 -2.59 0.19
C ALA A 16 -15.36 -4.00 0.67
N ASP A 17 -14.96 -4.10 1.95
CA ASP A 17 -14.53 -5.33 2.63
C ASP A 17 -13.21 -5.96 2.14
N ASP A 18 -12.47 -5.30 1.25
CA ASP A 18 -11.15 -5.77 0.83
C ASP A 18 -10.08 -5.57 1.93
N VAL A 19 -9.28 -6.62 2.17
CA VAL A 19 -8.10 -6.54 3.06
C VAL A 19 -6.84 -6.41 2.21
N LEU A 20 -6.12 -5.30 2.40
CA LEU A 20 -4.95 -4.94 1.59
C LEU A 20 -3.72 -4.74 2.46
N LYS A 21 -2.58 -5.20 1.96
CA LYS A 21 -1.27 -4.89 2.56
C LYS A 21 -0.71 -3.65 1.88
N ILE A 22 -0.55 -2.60 2.68
CA ILE A 22 0.00 -1.31 2.27
C ILE A 22 1.29 -1.02 3.04
N GLU A 23 1.94 0.08 2.69
CA GLU A 23 3.11 0.57 3.43
C GLU A 23 2.69 0.97 4.86
N LYS A 24 3.66 0.98 5.79
CA LYS A 24 3.43 1.36 7.18
C LYS A 24 2.75 2.73 7.29
N LEU A 25 1.71 2.79 8.13
CA LEU A 25 1.02 4.00 8.53
C LEU A 25 1.31 4.33 10.00
N ASP A 26 1.24 5.62 10.35
CA ASP A 26 1.36 6.09 11.74
C ASP A 26 -0.03 6.10 12.42
N ALA A 27 -0.63 4.91 12.57
CA ALA A 27 -1.92 4.69 13.24
C ALA A 27 -1.86 3.37 14.03
N GLU A 28 -2.69 3.23 15.07
CA GLU A 28 -2.76 1.99 15.87
C GLU A 28 -3.75 0.97 15.27
N ALA A 29 -3.57 -0.31 15.61
CA ALA A 29 -4.50 -1.35 15.16
C ALA A 29 -5.89 -1.11 15.74
N GLY A 30 -6.92 -1.19 14.91
CA GLY A 30 -8.31 -0.82 15.21
C GLY A 30 -8.64 0.66 14.98
N GLU A 31 -7.66 1.48 14.62
CA GLU A 31 -7.90 2.89 14.29
C GLU A 31 -8.44 3.04 12.86
N THR A 32 -9.35 4.00 12.70
CA THR A 32 -9.90 4.36 11.40
C THR A 32 -8.95 5.26 10.64
N VAL A 33 -8.60 4.91 9.41
CA VAL A 33 -7.75 5.67 8.51
C VAL A 33 -8.56 6.17 7.33
N THR A 34 -8.51 7.48 7.11
CA THR A 34 -9.13 8.14 5.94
C THR A 34 -8.09 8.38 4.86
N PHE A 35 -8.41 7.98 3.62
CA PHE A 35 -7.60 8.21 2.44
C PHE A 35 -8.27 9.26 1.55
N ASP A 36 -7.69 10.46 1.52
CA ASP A 36 -8.20 11.60 0.75
C ASP A 36 -7.71 11.58 -0.71
N HIS A 37 -6.64 10.83 -1.00
CA HIS A 37 -6.07 10.74 -2.34
C HIS A 37 -6.75 9.66 -3.18
N VAL A 38 -7.97 9.94 -3.64
CA VAL A 38 -8.74 9.08 -4.54
C VAL A 38 -8.56 9.54 -5.98
N LEU A 39 -8.03 8.68 -6.86
CA LEU A 39 -7.80 8.99 -8.28
C LEU A 39 -8.99 8.63 -9.16
N MET A 40 -9.77 7.63 -8.77
CA MET A 40 -10.84 7.07 -9.59
C MET A 40 -11.87 6.40 -8.69
N VAL A 41 -13.15 6.50 -9.06
CA VAL A 41 -14.25 5.76 -8.45
C VAL A 41 -15.09 5.12 -9.56
N GLY A 42 -15.41 3.84 -9.41
CA GLY A 42 -16.23 3.08 -10.35
C GLY A 42 -17.42 2.42 -9.67
N ALA A 43 -18.62 2.66 -10.20
CA ALA A 43 -19.87 2.06 -9.77
C ALA A 43 -20.58 1.41 -10.98
N GLY A 44 -20.16 0.18 -11.33
CA GLY A 44 -20.74 -0.53 -12.46
C GLY A 44 -20.31 0.08 -13.80
N ALA A 45 -21.26 0.63 -14.55
CA ALA A 45 -21.02 1.30 -15.83
C ALA A 45 -20.50 2.74 -15.66
N ASP A 46 -20.79 3.37 -14.52
CA ASP A 46 -20.40 4.75 -14.23
C ASP A 46 -18.99 4.77 -13.62
N VAL A 47 -18.10 5.55 -14.26
CA VAL A 47 -16.70 5.67 -13.86
C VAL A 47 -16.32 7.14 -13.83
N THR A 48 -15.93 7.62 -12.65
CA THR A 48 -15.42 8.96 -12.42
C THR A 48 -13.90 8.90 -12.32
N ILE A 49 -13.21 9.57 -13.24
CA ILE A 49 -11.75 9.66 -13.28
C ILE A 49 -11.36 11.07 -12.85
N GLY A 50 -10.47 11.18 -11.87
CA GLY A 50 -9.97 12.45 -11.36
C GLY A 50 -8.88 13.06 -12.24
N THR A 51 -8.76 14.39 -12.20
CA THR A 51 -7.67 15.14 -12.84
C THR A 51 -7.06 16.16 -11.88
N PRO A 52 -6.16 15.78 -10.96
CA PRO A 52 -5.56 14.45 -10.72
C PRO A 52 -6.27 13.59 -9.66
N LEU A 53 -7.20 14.17 -8.90
CA LEU A 53 -7.99 13.52 -7.85
C LEU A 53 -9.49 13.72 -8.14
N VAL A 54 -10.33 12.89 -7.53
CA VAL A 54 -11.79 13.04 -7.56
C VAL A 54 -12.21 13.92 -6.39
N ASP A 55 -12.75 15.10 -6.67
CA ASP A 55 -13.17 16.04 -5.63
C ASP A 55 -14.27 15.45 -4.73
N GLY A 56 -14.08 15.55 -3.41
CA GLY A 56 -15.03 15.09 -2.41
C GLY A 56 -15.09 13.56 -2.20
N ALA A 57 -14.27 12.78 -2.91
CA ALA A 57 -14.17 11.35 -2.69
C ALA A 57 -13.19 11.04 -1.56
N THR A 58 -13.65 10.25 -0.58
CA THR A 58 -12.82 9.72 0.50
C THR A 58 -13.03 8.22 0.61
N VAL A 59 -11.97 7.49 0.94
CA VAL A 59 -12.05 6.07 1.28
C VAL A 59 -11.69 5.92 2.74
N VAL A 60 -12.58 5.31 3.51
CA VAL A 60 -12.37 5.02 4.93
C VAL A 60 -12.08 3.54 5.09
N GLY A 61 -11.02 3.22 5.82
CA GLY A 61 -10.66 1.84 6.17
C GLY A 61 -10.25 1.74 7.64
N GLU A 62 -10.21 0.52 8.15
CA GLU A 62 -9.71 0.23 9.50
C GLU A 62 -8.33 -0.43 9.39
N LEU A 63 -7.39 -0.02 10.25
CA LEU A 63 -6.10 -0.68 10.33
C LEU A 63 -6.22 -1.99 11.12
N VAL A 64 -6.26 -3.12 10.42
CA VAL A 64 -6.40 -4.44 11.08
C VAL A 64 -5.15 -4.83 11.88
N GLU A 65 -3.97 -4.76 11.26
CA GLU A 65 -2.71 -5.14 11.90
C GLU A 65 -1.50 -4.42 11.26
N GLN A 66 -0.44 -4.26 12.05
CA GLN A 66 0.88 -3.87 11.56
C GLN A 66 1.85 -5.04 11.69
N THR A 67 2.31 -5.57 10.56
CA THR A 67 3.23 -6.73 10.56
C THR A 67 4.44 -6.48 9.67
N ARG A 68 5.55 -7.12 10.01
CA ARG A 68 6.75 -7.11 9.17
C ARG A 68 6.68 -8.25 8.17
N GLY A 69 6.93 -7.94 6.90
CA GLY A 69 6.99 -8.94 5.85
C GLY A 69 8.09 -9.99 6.06
N ASP A 70 8.11 -10.94 5.13
CA ASP A 70 9.08 -12.02 5.14
C ASP A 70 10.52 -11.52 5.01
N THR A 71 11.46 -12.30 5.51
CA THR A 71 12.87 -11.93 5.43
C THR A 71 13.39 -12.15 4.03
N ILE A 72 13.72 -11.06 3.35
CA ILE A 72 14.41 -11.06 2.06
C ILE A 72 15.91 -11.16 2.34
N LYS A 73 16.55 -12.25 1.90
CA LYS A 73 18.00 -12.43 2.01
C LYS A 73 18.69 -11.86 0.79
N VAL A 74 19.38 -10.73 0.98
CA VAL A 74 20.20 -10.09 -0.05
C VAL A 74 21.62 -10.62 0.05
N PHE A 75 22.02 -11.47 -0.90
CA PHE A 75 23.38 -11.98 -1.02
C PHE A 75 24.15 -11.23 -2.11
N LYS A 76 25.32 -10.69 -1.77
CA LYS A 76 26.24 -10.03 -2.69
C LYS A 76 27.60 -10.70 -2.62
N LYS A 77 28.16 -11.13 -3.74
CA LYS A 77 29.48 -11.76 -3.83
C LYS A 77 30.26 -11.18 -5.02
N ARG A 78 31.52 -10.80 -4.79
CA ARG A 78 32.45 -10.46 -5.88
C ARG A 78 33.42 -11.63 -6.07
N ARG A 79 33.41 -12.24 -7.25
CA ARG A 79 34.25 -13.40 -7.58
C ARG A 79 35.74 -13.01 -7.50
N ARG A 80 36.58 -13.89 -6.93
CA ARG A 80 38.05 -13.73 -6.78
C ARG A 80 38.52 -12.57 -5.89
N GLN A 81 37.62 -11.80 -5.28
CA GLN A 81 37.96 -10.65 -4.42
C GLN A 81 37.81 -10.95 -2.92
N ASN A 82 37.68 -12.22 -2.53
CA ASN A 82 37.34 -12.67 -1.16
C ASN A 82 36.17 -11.89 -0.49
N SER A 83 35.28 -11.31 -1.31
CA SER A 83 34.21 -10.44 -0.84
C SER A 83 32.87 -11.15 -1.01
N ARG A 84 32.20 -11.39 0.12
CA ARG A 84 30.82 -11.89 0.20
C ARG A 84 30.12 -11.22 1.37
N ARG A 85 28.86 -10.84 1.19
CA ARG A 85 27.99 -10.26 2.24
C ARG A 85 26.58 -10.80 2.06
N THR A 86 25.97 -11.22 3.16
CA THR A 86 24.56 -11.58 3.23
C THR A 86 23.89 -10.64 4.23
N ILE A 87 22.77 -10.02 3.86
CA ILE A 87 21.98 -9.17 4.75
C ILE A 87 20.53 -9.65 4.67
N GLY A 88 19.84 -9.77 5.81
CA GLY A 88 18.40 -9.93 5.86
C GLY A 88 17.72 -8.56 5.89
N HIS A 89 16.65 -8.38 5.11
CA HIS A 89 15.77 -7.22 5.17
C HIS A 89 14.34 -7.70 5.38
N ARG A 90 13.63 -7.08 6.32
CA ARG A 90 12.19 -7.26 6.52
C ARG A 90 11.52 -5.92 6.39
N HIS A 91 10.63 -5.82 5.40
CA HIS A 91 9.85 -4.62 5.15
C HIS A 91 8.82 -4.41 6.26
N HIS A 92 8.56 -3.15 6.61
CA HIS A 92 7.54 -2.75 7.57
C HIS A 92 6.22 -2.40 6.89
#